data_AF-A0A925QW67-F1
#
_entry.id   AF-A0A925QW67-F1
#
_cell.length_a   1.000
_cell.length_b   1.000
_cell.length_c   1.000
_cell.angle_alpha   90.00
_cell.angle_beta   90.00
_cell.angle_gamma   90.00
#
_symmetry.space_group_name_H-M   'P 1'
#
loop_
_entity.id
_entity.type
_entity.pdbx_description
1 polymer ?
#
loop_
_entity_poly.entity_id
_entity_poly.type
_entity_poly.pdbx_seq_one_letter_code
_entity_poly.pdbx_strand_id
1 'polypeptide(L)'
;MAARTVEKTAGTYHLQNVKETASGFRLRPDGTFQFFFTYGALDRYGSGTWTLEDDYVILQSRPWGGKDFAAGDSKAIDQSAVVLRIVGGNPILLRHVYFSLRNGETGSWVQTNEKGEAIFPLQPVTTISAVFEFCPERFTHLTIDNPGHNYFEFRFEGWLMEVFFDKFPLKAEKYALAGKHPLLKGARYAYEKG
;
A
#
# COMPACT_ATOMS: atom_id res chain seq x y z
N MET A 1 29.32 12.29 -19.53
CA MET A 1 28.08 12.47 -20.32
C MET A 1 26.84 12.08 -19.52
N ALA A 2 26.83 10.95 -18.79
CA ALA A 2 25.70 10.51 -17.95
C ALA A 2 25.17 11.55 -16.94
N ALA A 3 26.06 12.24 -16.20
CA ALA A 3 25.65 13.26 -15.22
C ALA A 3 24.81 14.41 -15.81
N ARG A 4 25.13 14.84 -17.03
CA ARG A 4 24.40 15.92 -17.74
C ARG A 4 23.03 15.48 -18.25
N THR A 5 22.81 14.18 -18.40
CA THR A 5 21.51 13.58 -18.77
C THR A 5 20.64 13.37 -17.53
N VAL A 6 21.24 12.98 -16.40
CA VAL A 6 20.57 12.88 -15.09
C VAL A 6 20.04 14.25 -14.65
N GLU A 7 20.85 15.31 -14.72
CA GLU A 7 20.41 16.67 -14.38
C GLU A 7 19.24 17.16 -15.23
N LYS A 8 19.23 16.82 -16.53
CA LYS A 8 18.13 17.18 -17.44
C LYS A 8 16.86 16.38 -17.15
N THR A 9 17.00 15.14 -16.68
CA THR A 9 15.88 14.24 -16.36
C THR A 9 15.31 14.52 -14.97
N ALA A 10 16.10 15.04 -14.03
CA ALA A 10 15.59 15.50 -12.75
C ALA A 10 14.51 16.59 -12.92
N GLY A 11 13.51 16.59 -12.05
CA GLY A 11 12.38 17.52 -12.07
C GLY A 11 11.13 16.95 -11.43
N THR A 12 10.05 17.74 -11.45
CA THR A 12 8.73 17.33 -10.97
C THR A 12 7.84 17.02 -12.16
N TYR A 13 7.20 15.86 -12.13
CA TYR A 13 6.38 15.32 -13.20
C TYR A 13 4.97 15.07 -12.68
N HIS A 14 3.96 15.63 -13.35
CA HIS A 14 2.57 15.58 -12.92
C HIS A 14 1.72 14.77 -13.90
N LEU A 15 0.93 13.85 -13.37
CA LEU A 15 -0.03 13.06 -14.13
C LEU A 15 -1.01 13.99 -14.85
N GLN A 16 -1.19 13.76 -16.15
CA GLN A 16 -2.11 14.53 -16.98
C GLN A 16 -3.32 13.72 -17.41
N ASN A 17 -4.40 14.43 -17.74
CA ASN A 17 -5.61 13.88 -18.37
C ASN A 17 -6.35 12.79 -17.57
N VAL A 18 -6.17 12.74 -16.25
CA VAL A 18 -6.93 11.86 -15.36
C VAL A 18 -7.78 12.72 -14.44
N LYS A 19 -9.11 12.62 -14.56
CA LYS A 19 -10.05 13.39 -13.73
C LYS A 19 -9.96 12.96 -12.27
N GLU A 20 -10.17 13.92 -11.37
CA GLU A 20 -10.32 13.70 -9.91
C GLU A 20 -9.11 13.03 -9.22
N THR A 21 -7.99 12.91 -9.94
CA THR A 21 -6.77 12.27 -9.47
C THR A 21 -5.61 13.22 -9.66
N ALA A 22 -4.85 13.47 -8.59
CA ALA A 22 -3.56 14.11 -8.68
C ALA A 22 -2.48 13.08 -8.36
N SER A 23 -1.46 12.98 -9.20
CA SER A 23 -0.32 12.11 -8.94
C SER A 23 0.91 12.64 -9.64
N GLY A 24 2.08 12.20 -9.20
CA GLY A 24 3.31 12.61 -9.84
C GLY A 24 4.54 12.07 -9.16
N PHE A 25 5.66 12.37 -9.80
CA PHE A 25 7.00 12.00 -9.34
C PHE A 25 7.85 13.25 -9.22
N ARG A 26 8.64 13.33 -8.16
CA ARG A 26 9.73 14.28 -8.05
C ARG A 26 11.04 13.52 -8.12
N LEU A 27 11.77 13.66 -9.22
CA LEU A 27 13.10 13.10 -9.43
C LEU A 27 14.15 14.13 -9.02
N ARG A 28 14.99 13.82 -8.04
CA ARG A 28 16.09 14.69 -7.61
C ARG A 28 17.39 14.35 -8.34
N PRO A 29 18.28 15.31 -8.60
CA PRO A 29 19.58 15.06 -9.24
C PRO A 29 20.49 14.11 -8.46
N ASP A 30 20.27 13.95 -7.15
CA ASP A 30 21.02 13.03 -6.27
C ASP A 30 20.62 11.55 -6.45
N GLY A 31 19.71 11.26 -7.38
CA GLY A 31 19.23 9.90 -7.63
C GLY A 31 18.11 9.45 -6.69
N THR A 32 17.52 10.33 -5.88
CA THR A 32 16.34 10.02 -5.07
C THR A 32 15.05 10.46 -5.73
N PHE A 33 13.94 9.78 -5.43
CA PHE A 33 12.61 10.20 -5.89
C PHE A 33 11.57 10.26 -4.76
N GLN A 34 10.51 11.03 -5.02
CA GLN A 34 9.25 10.97 -4.28
C GLN A 34 8.10 10.74 -5.24
N PHE A 35 7.08 10.04 -4.76
CA PHE A 35 5.81 9.80 -5.43
C PHE A 35 4.68 10.32 -4.54
N PHE A 36 3.65 10.88 -5.15
CA PHE A 36 2.39 11.18 -4.48
C PHE A 36 1.21 10.72 -5.34
N PHE A 37 0.11 10.40 -4.67
CA PHE A 37 -1.17 10.08 -5.26
C PHE A 37 -2.28 10.56 -4.35
N THR A 38 -3.21 11.32 -4.90
CA THR A 38 -4.40 11.83 -4.24
C THR A 38 -5.61 11.50 -5.10
N TYR A 39 -6.60 10.83 -4.51
CA TYR A 39 -7.89 10.55 -5.13
C TYR A 39 -9.00 10.73 -4.10
N GLY A 40 -9.87 11.72 -4.29
CA GLY A 40 -10.83 12.12 -3.26
C GLY A 40 -10.12 12.51 -1.96
N ALA A 41 -10.42 11.81 -0.86
CA ALA A 41 -9.78 12.00 0.45
C ALA A 41 -8.60 11.05 0.73
N LEU A 42 -8.25 10.19 -0.23
CA LEU A 42 -7.16 9.23 -0.11
C LEU A 42 -5.85 9.85 -0.59
N ASP A 43 -4.88 9.96 0.32
CA ASP A 43 -3.50 10.30 0.01
C ASP A 43 -2.56 9.10 0.20
N ARG A 44 -1.74 8.83 -0.82
CA ARG A 44 -0.67 7.83 -0.79
C ARG A 44 0.64 8.46 -1.26
N TYR A 45 1.75 7.93 -0.76
CA TYR A 45 3.07 8.45 -1.04
C TYR A 45 4.04 7.32 -1.29
N GLY A 46 5.19 7.61 -1.89
CA GLY A 46 6.26 6.64 -2.07
C GLY A 46 7.60 7.32 -2.21
N SER A 47 8.68 6.60 -1.96
CA SER A 47 10.03 7.14 -2.09
C SER A 47 11.06 6.06 -2.39
N GLY A 48 12.24 6.49 -2.82
CA GLY A 48 13.34 5.59 -3.09
C GLY A 48 14.41 6.24 -3.96
N THR A 49 15.06 5.43 -4.77
CA THR A 49 16.10 5.83 -5.72
C THR A 49 15.64 5.65 -7.16
N TRP A 50 16.24 6.40 -8.07
CA TRP A 50 16.01 6.25 -9.50
C TRP A 50 17.33 6.23 -10.26
N THR A 51 17.33 5.47 -11.37
CA THR A 51 18.41 5.44 -12.36
C THR A 51 17.85 5.82 -13.73
N LEU A 52 18.74 6.28 -14.61
CA LEU A 52 18.43 6.44 -16.04
C LEU A 52 19.20 5.36 -16.79
N GLU A 53 18.46 4.45 -17.42
CA GLU A 53 18.98 3.34 -18.22
C GLU A 53 18.41 3.48 -19.62
N ASP A 54 19.27 3.77 -20.60
CA ASP A 54 18.89 4.21 -21.94
C ASP A 54 17.90 5.39 -21.91
N ASP A 55 16.66 5.16 -22.34
CA ASP A 55 15.56 6.11 -22.32
C ASP A 55 14.55 5.83 -21.19
N TYR A 56 14.91 5.08 -20.16
CA TYR A 56 14.02 4.71 -19.06
C TYR A 56 14.52 5.22 -17.72
N VAL A 57 13.63 5.93 -17.01
CA VAL A 57 13.74 6.16 -15.58
C VAL A 57 13.25 4.90 -14.86
N ILE A 58 14.12 4.27 -14.09
CA ILE A 58 13.79 3.09 -13.29
C ILE A 58 13.67 3.52 -11.83
N LEU A 59 12.49 3.35 -11.23
CA LEU A 59 12.21 3.70 -9.84
C LEU A 59 12.31 2.46 -8.93
N GLN A 60 13.05 2.60 -7.83
CA GLN A 60 13.25 1.54 -6.85
C GLN A 60 13.06 2.06 -5.43
N SER A 61 12.08 1.54 -4.72
CA SER A 61 11.90 1.71 -3.27
C SER A 61 12.66 0.64 -2.50
N ARG A 62 12.70 0.80 -1.17
CA ARG A 62 12.94 -0.36 -0.29
C ARG A 62 11.91 -1.47 -0.58
N PRO A 63 12.25 -2.75 -0.42
CA PRO A 63 11.27 -3.82 -0.54
C PRO A 63 10.12 -3.63 0.45
N TRP A 64 8.89 -3.91 0.01
CA TRP A 64 7.75 -4.01 0.92
C TRP A 64 7.92 -5.26 1.80
N GLY A 65 7.70 -5.13 3.10
CA GLY A 65 7.82 -6.24 4.06
C GLY A 65 6.74 -7.34 3.92
N GLY A 66 5.82 -7.20 2.96
CA GLY A 66 4.74 -8.16 2.69
C GLY A 66 3.59 -8.11 3.70
N LYS A 67 3.63 -7.18 4.66
CA LYS A 67 2.62 -7.01 5.70
C LYS A 67 2.41 -5.53 5.99
N ASP A 68 1.15 -5.14 6.10
CA ASP A 68 0.71 -3.79 6.50
C ASP A 68 0.09 -3.79 7.90
N PHE A 69 -0.06 -4.97 8.50
CA PHE A 69 -0.56 -5.18 9.85
C PHE A 69 0.45 -5.98 10.67
N ALA A 70 0.87 -5.41 11.80
CA ALA A 70 1.64 -6.12 12.81
C ALA A 70 0.69 -6.90 13.73
N ALA A 71 1.02 -8.16 14.00
CA ALA A 71 0.35 -8.91 15.06
C ALA A 71 0.70 -8.33 16.44
N GLY A 72 -0.29 -8.19 17.30
CA GLY A 72 -0.16 -7.84 18.71
C GLY A 72 -0.42 -9.03 19.61
N ASP A 73 -1.07 -8.76 20.74
CA ASP A 73 -1.41 -9.80 21.71
C ASP A 73 -2.48 -10.75 21.14
N SER A 74 -2.43 -12.00 21.60
CA SER A 74 -3.51 -12.96 21.38
C SER A 74 -3.75 -13.78 22.63
N LYS A 75 -4.99 -14.19 22.84
CA LYS A 75 -5.40 -14.95 24.02
C LYS A 75 -6.69 -15.73 23.80
N ALA A 76 -6.90 -16.73 24.65
CA ALA A 76 -8.22 -17.30 24.85
C ALA A 76 -9.06 -16.36 25.74
N ILE A 77 -10.32 -16.15 25.35
CA ILE A 77 -11.32 -15.43 26.12
C ILE A 77 -12.59 -16.27 26.20
N ASP A 78 -13.33 -16.13 27.30
CA ASP A 78 -14.63 -16.78 27.51
C ASP A 78 -15.72 -16.05 26.72
N GLN A 79 -15.64 -16.14 25.39
CA GLN A 79 -16.62 -15.62 24.45
C GLN A 79 -16.90 -16.67 23.39
N SER A 80 -18.17 -16.81 23.02
CA SER A 80 -18.61 -17.71 21.94
C SER A 80 -18.36 -17.13 20.54
N ALA A 81 -17.23 -16.45 20.34
CA ALA A 81 -16.84 -15.81 19.09
C ALA A 81 -15.31 -15.75 18.94
N VAL A 82 -14.86 -15.52 17.71
CA VAL A 82 -13.49 -15.04 17.43
C VAL A 82 -13.54 -13.54 17.22
N VAL A 83 -12.67 -12.80 17.90
CA VAL A 83 -12.57 -11.34 17.83
C VAL A 83 -11.20 -10.95 17.30
N LEU A 84 -11.19 -10.26 16.17
CA LEU A 84 -10.00 -9.66 15.60
C LEU A 84 -10.09 -8.16 15.79
N ARG A 85 -9.08 -7.55 16.41
CA ARG A 85 -9.13 -6.14 16.79
C ARG A 85 -7.92 -5.36 16.30
N ILE A 86 -8.16 -4.25 15.63
CA ILE A 86 -7.14 -3.23 15.40
C ILE A 86 -7.04 -2.36 16.66
N VAL A 87 -5.85 -2.29 17.25
CA VAL A 87 -5.58 -1.47 18.44
C VAL A 87 -4.80 -0.21 18.09
N GLY A 88 -5.17 0.90 18.72
CA GLY A 88 -4.61 2.22 18.42
C GLY A 88 -4.99 2.75 17.04
N GLY A 89 -4.32 3.81 16.60
CA GLY A 89 -4.57 4.42 15.29
C GLY A 89 -5.74 5.42 15.26
N ASN A 90 -5.99 5.97 14.08
CA ASN A 90 -7.05 6.94 13.86
C ASN A 90 -8.41 6.21 13.79
N PRO A 91 -9.41 6.56 14.63
CA PRO A 91 -10.75 5.93 14.63
C PRO A 91 -11.45 5.92 13.27
N ILE A 92 -11.14 6.89 12.40
CA ILE A 92 -11.67 6.95 11.03
C ILE A 92 -11.16 5.76 10.22
N LEU A 93 -9.90 5.37 10.37
CA LEU A 93 -9.31 4.27 9.59
C LEU A 93 -9.73 2.90 10.13
N LEU A 94 -10.12 2.82 11.40
CA LEU A 94 -10.46 1.56 12.05
C LEU A 94 -11.60 0.82 11.38
N ARG A 95 -12.56 1.50 10.73
CA ARG A 95 -13.70 0.89 10.03
C ARG A 95 -13.39 0.45 8.60
N HIS A 96 -12.19 0.72 8.09
CA HIS A 96 -11.79 0.42 6.71
C HIS A 96 -10.85 -0.79 6.63
N VAL A 97 -10.92 -1.67 7.62
CA VAL A 97 -10.15 -2.91 7.67
C VAL A 97 -11.11 -4.08 7.49
N TYR A 98 -10.70 -5.05 6.68
CA TYR A 98 -11.44 -6.29 6.51
C TYR A 98 -10.53 -7.44 6.91
N PHE A 99 -11.09 -8.38 7.66
CA PHE A 99 -10.40 -9.62 8.02
C PHE A 99 -11.08 -10.84 7.40
N SER A 100 -10.31 -11.90 7.20
CA SER A 100 -10.80 -13.22 6.81
C SER A 100 -10.09 -14.32 7.60
N LEU A 101 -10.84 -15.31 8.04
CA LEU A 101 -10.32 -16.56 8.65
C LEU A 101 -10.18 -17.70 7.64
N ARG A 102 -10.48 -17.46 6.36
CA ARG A 102 -10.43 -18.44 5.26
C ARG A 102 -9.46 -17.98 4.17
N ASN A 103 -8.26 -17.59 4.56
CA ASN A 103 -7.18 -17.18 3.66
C ASN A 103 -7.58 -16.17 2.55
N GLY A 104 -8.53 -15.27 2.84
CA GLY A 104 -8.98 -14.26 1.89
C GLY A 104 -9.94 -14.73 0.79
N GLU A 105 -10.54 -15.92 0.94
CA GLU A 105 -11.58 -16.43 0.03
C GLU A 105 -12.70 -15.40 -0.20
N THR A 106 -13.23 -15.33 -1.43
CA THR A 106 -14.35 -14.45 -1.77
C THR A 106 -15.54 -14.71 -0.83
N GLY A 107 -16.09 -13.64 -0.24
CA GLY A 107 -17.21 -13.73 0.71
C GLY A 107 -16.82 -14.13 2.14
N SER A 108 -15.54 -14.31 2.46
CA SER A 108 -15.06 -14.58 3.82
C SER A 108 -14.68 -13.33 4.63
N TRP A 109 -14.78 -12.15 4.01
CA TRP A 109 -14.34 -10.89 4.58
C TRP A 109 -15.38 -10.30 5.53
N VAL A 110 -14.94 -9.97 6.74
CA VAL A 110 -15.73 -9.23 7.73
C VAL A 110 -15.05 -7.88 7.97
N GLN A 111 -15.82 -6.82 7.77
CA GLN A 111 -15.38 -5.44 8.03
C GLN A 111 -15.34 -5.18 9.54
N THR A 112 -14.36 -4.41 9.97
CA THR A 112 -14.26 -3.92 11.34
C THR A 112 -15.32 -2.87 11.66
N ASN A 113 -15.81 -2.88 12.90
CA ASN A 113 -16.72 -1.86 13.42
C ASN A 113 -15.97 -0.57 13.85
N GLU A 114 -16.68 0.37 14.48
CA GLU A 114 -16.11 1.64 14.95
C GLU A 114 -15.01 1.50 16.02
N LYS A 115 -14.94 0.34 16.69
CA LYS A 115 -13.91 0.00 17.67
C LYS A 115 -12.72 -0.76 17.05
N GLY A 116 -12.74 -0.95 15.72
CA GLY A 116 -11.73 -1.73 15.01
C GLY A 116 -11.89 -3.24 15.16
N GLU A 117 -13.08 -3.73 15.54
CA GLU A 117 -13.32 -5.14 15.81
C GLU A 117 -14.07 -5.81 14.64
N ALA A 118 -13.56 -6.95 14.17
CA ALA A 118 -14.26 -7.89 13.31
C ALA A 118 -14.59 -9.15 14.13
N ILE A 119 -15.86 -9.56 14.10
CA ILE A 119 -16.40 -10.64 14.93
C ILE A 119 -16.82 -11.80 14.03
N PHE A 120 -16.34 -13.00 14.35
CA PHE A 120 -16.65 -14.23 13.62
C PHE A 120 -17.29 -15.26 14.57
N PRO A 121 -18.07 -16.22 14.03
CA PRO A 121 -18.45 -17.41 14.79
C PRO A 121 -17.21 -18.12 15.35
N LEU A 122 -17.35 -18.66 16.57
CA LEU A 122 -16.28 -19.42 17.21
C LEU A 122 -15.86 -20.60 16.34
N GLN A 123 -14.57 -20.65 16.01
CA GLN A 123 -13.94 -21.72 15.23
C GLN A 123 -12.43 -21.72 15.50
N PRO A 124 -11.73 -22.86 15.27
CA PRO A 124 -10.28 -22.88 15.28
C PRO A 124 -9.71 -21.88 14.27
N VAL A 125 -8.69 -21.12 14.68
CA VAL A 125 -8.03 -20.14 13.81
C VAL A 125 -6.62 -20.61 13.52
N THR A 126 -6.34 -20.88 12.25
CA THR A 126 -5.00 -21.26 11.75
C THR A 126 -4.38 -20.18 10.89
N THR A 127 -5.21 -19.33 10.27
CA THR A 127 -4.76 -18.26 9.39
C THR A 127 -5.70 -17.06 9.52
N ILE A 128 -5.10 -15.88 9.55
CA ILE A 128 -5.80 -14.61 9.50
C ILE A 128 -5.28 -13.83 8.31
N SER A 129 -6.19 -13.38 7.45
CA SER A 129 -5.90 -12.45 6.37
C SER A 129 -6.49 -11.08 6.69
N ALA A 130 -5.75 -10.02 6.41
CA ALA A 130 -6.19 -8.65 6.62
C ALA A 130 -5.94 -7.81 5.37
N VAL A 131 -6.88 -6.93 5.04
CA VAL A 131 -6.76 -5.95 3.96
C VAL A 131 -7.27 -4.60 4.44
N PHE A 132 -6.61 -3.54 3.99
CA PHE A 132 -7.04 -2.16 4.21
C PHE A 132 -7.72 -1.64 2.95
N GLU A 133 -8.94 -1.10 3.09
CA GLU A 133 -9.80 -0.71 1.96
C GLU A 133 -9.12 0.28 1.00
N PHE A 134 -8.31 1.20 1.54
CA PHE A 134 -7.61 2.20 0.74
C PHE A 134 -6.32 1.69 0.09
N CYS A 135 -5.93 0.46 0.38
CA CYS A 135 -4.78 -0.24 -0.21
C CYS A 135 -5.19 -1.67 -0.61
N PRO A 136 -6.21 -1.83 -1.48
CA PRO A 136 -6.83 -3.12 -1.76
C PRO A 136 -5.92 -4.09 -2.52
N GLU A 137 -4.78 -3.61 -3.02
CA GLU A 137 -3.76 -4.41 -3.68
C GLU A 137 -2.82 -5.15 -2.73
N ARG A 138 -2.89 -4.87 -1.42
CA ARG A 138 -2.00 -5.44 -0.41
C ARG A 138 -2.75 -6.24 0.64
N PHE A 139 -2.35 -7.50 0.77
CA PHE A 139 -2.90 -8.43 1.76
C PHE A 139 -1.82 -8.78 2.78
N THR A 140 -2.21 -8.82 4.05
CA THR A 140 -1.39 -9.41 5.10
C THR A 140 -1.94 -10.78 5.44
N HIS A 141 -1.10 -11.80 5.37
CA HIS A 141 -1.44 -13.16 5.78
C HIS A 141 -0.59 -13.55 6.99
N LEU A 142 -1.25 -14.09 8.01
CA LEU A 142 -0.64 -14.48 9.27
C LEU A 142 -1.07 -15.90 9.63
N THR A 143 -0.10 -16.77 9.86
CA THR A 143 -0.33 -18.08 10.47
C THR A 143 -0.47 -17.91 11.98
N ILE A 144 -1.41 -18.64 12.58
CA ILE A 144 -1.65 -18.64 14.02
C ILE A 144 -1.10 -19.94 14.63
N ASP A 145 -0.23 -19.77 15.62
CA ASP A 145 0.47 -20.89 16.25
C ASP A 145 -0.35 -21.57 17.35
N ASN A 146 -1.30 -20.85 17.98
CA ASN A 146 -2.18 -21.38 19.01
C ASN A 146 -3.65 -21.36 18.57
N PRO A 147 -4.20 -22.49 18.11
CA PRO A 147 -5.59 -22.57 17.64
C PRO A 147 -6.63 -22.44 18.78
N GLY A 148 -6.20 -22.47 20.04
CA GLY A 148 -7.08 -22.23 21.20
C GLY A 148 -7.32 -20.75 21.49
N HIS A 149 -6.61 -19.83 20.83
CA HIS A 149 -6.88 -18.40 20.95
C HIS A 149 -8.06 -18.01 20.07
N ASN A 150 -8.93 -17.16 20.60
CA ASN A 150 -10.09 -16.59 19.91
C ASN A 150 -10.14 -15.06 20.01
N TYR A 151 -9.10 -14.42 20.55
CA TYR A 151 -8.92 -12.97 20.52
C TYR A 151 -7.53 -12.64 20.00
N PHE A 152 -7.46 -11.74 19.03
CA PHE A 152 -6.21 -11.35 18.36
C PHE A 152 -6.19 -9.84 18.12
N GLU A 153 -5.07 -9.21 18.46
CA GLU A 153 -4.83 -7.79 18.23
C GLU A 153 -3.92 -7.56 17.03
N PHE A 154 -4.13 -6.43 16.36
CA PHE A 154 -3.37 -6.00 15.21
C PHE A 154 -3.10 -4.51 15.29
N ARG A 155 -2.00 -4.05 14.70
CA ARG A 155 -1.66 -2.63 14.57
C ARG A 155 -1.32 -2.32 13.13
N PHE A 156 -1.66 -1.12 12.69
CA PHE A 156 -1.18 -0.63 11.40
C PHE A 156 0.34 -0.44 11.44
N GLU A 157 1.01 -0.88 10.39
CA GLU A 157 2.41 -0.55 10.19
C GLU A 157 2.56 0.91 9.73
N GLY A 158 3.71 1.53 10.05
CA GLY A 158 3.95 2.95 9.74
C GLY A 158 3.95 3.28 8.23
N TRP A 159 4.08 2.26 7.38
CA TRP A 159 4.07 2.35 5.92
C TRP A 159 2.71 1.98 5.30
N LEU A 160 1.63 1.97 6.08
CA LEU A 160 0.29 1.60 5.59
C LEU A 160 -0.13 2.36 4.34
N MET A 161 0.27 3.62 4.14
CA MET A 161 -0.10 4.41 2.95
C MET A 161 1.01 4.50 1.90
N GLU A 162 2.15 3.85 2.16
CA GLU A 162 3.30 3.88 1.24
C GLU A 162 3.03 3.02 0.00
N VAL A 163 3.52 3.49 -1.14
CA VAL A 163 3.57 2.80 -2.41
C VAL A 163 5.02 2.41 -2.66
N PHE A 164 5.24 1.11 -2.84
CA PHE A 164 6.55 0.54 -3.04
C PHE A 164 6.78 0.28 -4.53
N PHE A 165 7.92 0.71 -5.03
CA PHE A 165 8.33 0.55 -6.42
C PHE A 165 9.41 -0.53 -6.52
N ASP A 166 9.22 -1.51 -7.39
CA ASP A 166 10.22 -2.53 -7.71
C ASP A 166 10.55 -2.44 -9.20
N LYS A 167 11.75 -1.95 -9.49
CA LYS A 167 12.26 -1.68 -10.85
C LYS A 167 11.21 -1.09 -11.79
N PHE A 168 10.44 -0.11 -11.32
CA PHE A 168 9.28 0.41 -12.02
C PHE A 168 9.72 1.34 -13.16
N PRO A 169 9.46 1.00 -14.43
CA PRO A 169 9.99 1.75 -15.55
C PRO A 169 9.04 2.84 -16.05
N LEU A 170 9.59 4.03 -16.30
CA LEU A 170 8.94 5.11 -17.03
C LEU A 170 9.85 5.56 -18.18
N LYS A 171 9.31 5.62 -19.40
CA LYS A 171 10.08 6.11 -20.55
C LYS A 171 10.27 7.63 -20.42
N ALA A 172 11.51 8.08 -20.47
CA ALA A 172 11.87 9.48 -20.56
C ALA A 172 11.57 10.01 -21.97
N GLU A 173 10.80 11.10 -22.02
CA GLU A 173 10.53 11.87 -23.23
C GLU A 173 11.00 13.31 -23.01
N LYS A 174 11.05 14.12 -24.08
CA LYS A 174 11.70 15.45 -24.05
C LYS A 174 11.24 16.35 -22.90
N TYR A 175 9.95 16.27 -22.53
CA TYR A 175 9.34 17.06 -21.45
C TYR A 175 8.34 16.24 -20.60
N ALA A 176 8.48 14.91 -20.60
CA ALA A 176 7.53 14.05 -19.91
C ALA A 176 8.18 12.72 -19.50
N LEU A 177 7.50 12.02 -18.60
CA LEU A 177 7.67 10.59 -18.38
C LEU A 177 6.41 9.87 -18.86
N ALA A 178 6.56 8.67 -19.42
CA ALA A 178 5.42 7.92 -19.90
C ALA A 178 5.54 6.43 -19.61
N GLY A 179 4.47 5.83 -19.10
CA GLY A 179 4.45 4.43 -18.68
C GLY A 179 3.18 4.07 -17.94
N LYS A 180 3.20 2.98 -17.17
CA LYS A 180 2.06 2.63 -16.31
C LYS A 180 1.95 3.60 -15.13
N HIS A 181 0.83 3.53 -14.43
CA HIS A 181 0.65 4.15 -13.11
C HIS A 181 0.71 3.05 -12.04
N PRO A 182 1.35 3.28 -10.88
CA PRO A 182 1.48 2.24 -9.84
C PRO A 182 0.13 1.77 -9.27
N LEU A 183 -0.88 2.65 -9.24
CA LEU A 183 -2.19 2.39 -8.63
C LEU A 183 -3.41 2.45 -9.57
N LEU A 184 -3.26 2.90 -10.82
CA LEU A 184 -4.40 3.07 -11.73
C LEU A 184 -4.40 1.98 -12.80
N LYS A 185 -5.61 1.59 -13.23
CA LYS A 185 -5.80 0.65 -14.33
C LYS A 185 -5.64 1.35 -15.67
N GLY A 186 -4.61 0.99 -16.41
CA GLY A 186 -4.38 1.50 -17.76
C GLY A 186 -3.04 1.02 -18.30
N ALA A 187 -2.89 1.02 -19.62
CA ALA A 187 -1.65 0.59 -20.27
C ALA A 187 -0.58 1.67 -20.27
N ARG A 188 -0.98 2.96 -20.33
CA ARG A 188 -0.07 4.09 -20.46
C ARG A 188 -0.69 5.37 -19.94
N TYR A 189 0.12 6.14 -19.21
CA TYR A 189 -0.13 7.47 -18.69
C TYR A 189 1.05 8.37 -19.05
N ALA A 190 0.79 9.66 -19.11
CA ALA A 190 1.80 10.70 -19.31
C ALA A 190 1.91 11.56 -18.06
N TYR A 191 3.14 11.86 -17.69
CA TYR A 191 3.50 12.74 -16.58
C TYR A 191 4.31 13.89 -17.15
N GLU A 192 3.71 15.07 -17.25
CA GLU A 192 4.37 16.25 -17.83
C GLU A 192 5.27 16.92 -16.81
N LYS A 193 6.43 17.37 -17.28
CA LYS A 193 7.39 18.10 -16.46
C LYS A 193 6.85 19.51 -16.17
N GLY A 194 6.74 19.85 -14.89
CA GLY A 194 6.41 21.21 -14.43
C GLY A 194 7.59 22.17 -14.44
#